data_AF-L0RDS6-F1
#
_entry.id   AF-L0RDS6-F1
#
_cell.length_a   1.000
_cell.length_b   1.000
_cell.length_c   1.000
_cell.angle_alpha   90.00
_cell.angle_beta   90.00
_cell.angle_gamma   90.00
#
_symmetry.space_group_name_H-M   'P 1'
#
loop_
_entity.id
_entity.type
_entity.pdbx_description
1 polymer ?
#
loop_
_entity_poly.entity_id
_entity_poly.type
_entity_poly.pdbx_seq_one_letter_code
_entity_poly.pdbx_strand_id
1 'polypeptide(L)'
;MKKKFAVLILLLTLTMPGVAQASSYYMTLEGTVGSIFDGGNLAFDAGLSIGDVVNYVIEFDTERTGFTTGWNGNIKEKKGSIYSSLYSGILDGTHVRNNNFLTPYYNGFYSQASSENSGVEMNNWTSDLAGLSVGSTINSFSEYAYNKAWGYTRVNLNGITVIDISNVAPTPIPAAAFIMLGGLGIVGVIKRRFA
;
A
#
# COMPACT_ATOMS: atom_id res chain seq x y z
N MET A 1 -37.17 -29.59 27.61
CA MET A 1 -35.95 -28.74 27.59
C MET A 1 -35.34 -28.60 26.19
N LYS A 2 -35.19 -29.67 25.40
CA LYS A 2 -34.55 -29.64 24.06
C LYS A 2 -35.16 -28.62 23.05
N LYS A 3 -36.49 -28.45 23.03
CA LYS A 3 -37.16 -27.51 22.10
C LYS A 3 -36.96 -26.03 22.44
N LYS A 4 -36.78 -25.67 23.73
CA LYS A 4 -36.53 -24.28 24.16
C LYS A 4 -35.09 -23.84 23.85
N PHE A 5 -34.15 -24.78 23.88
CA PHE A 5 -32.76 -24.55 23.50
C PHE A 5 -32.60 -24.31 22.00
N ALA A 6 -33.34 -25.05 21.16
CA ALA A 6 -33.32 -24.87 19.71
C ALA A 6 -33.84 -23.49 19.28
N VAL A 7 -34.91 -22.99 19.93
CA VAL A 7 -35.46 -21.65 19.64
C VAL A 7 -34.50 -20.54 20.09
N LEU A 8 -33.78 -20.72 21.21
CA LEU A 8 -32.78 -19.77 21.67
C LEU A 8 -31.58 -19.68 20.71
N ILE A 9 -31.11 -20.82 20.18
CA ILE A 9 -30.03 -20.88 19.16
C ILE A 9 -30.48 -20.23 17.85
N LEU A 10 -31.75 -20.44 17.43
CA LEU A 10 -32.31 -19.81 16.24
C LEU A 10 -32.43 -18.29 16.40
N LEU A 11 -32.82 -17.81 17.59
CA LEU A 11 -32.86 -16.36 17.88
C LEU A 11 -31.46 -15.75 17.89
N LEU A 12 -30.48 -16.42 18.51
CA LEU A 12 -29.08 -15.96 18.56
C LEU A 12 -28.41 -15.90 17.18
N THR A 13 -28.81 -16.76 16.24
CA THR A 13 -28.32 -16.74 14.85
C THR A 13 -29.02 -15.71 13.98
N LEU A 14 -30.30 -15.40 14.25
CA LEU A 14 -31.06 -14.35 13.57
C LEU A 14 -30.76 -12.93 14.09
N THR A 15 -30.20 -12.80 15.30
CA THR A 15 -29.82 -11.50 15.89
C THR A 15 -28.36 -11.15 15.74
N MET A 16 -27.54 -11.96 15.06
CA MET A 16 -26.25 -11.43 14.60
C MET A 16 -26.59 -10.42 13.51
N PRO A 17 -26.41 -9.10 13.74
CA PRO A 17 -26.36 -8.21 12.61
C PRO A 17 -25.21 -8.74 11.79
N GLY A 18 -25.50 -9.20 10.58
CA GLY A 18 -24.47 -9.33 9.57
C GLY A 18 -23.90 -7.93 9.44
N VAL A 19 -22.83 -7.63 10.18
CA VAL A 19 -21.90 -6.58 9.82
C VAL A 19 -21.35 -7.04 8.50
N ALA A 20 -22.06 -6.65 7.43
CA ALA A 20 -21.44 -6.41 6.15
C ALA A 20 -20.41 -5.31 6.43
N GLN A 21 -19.24 -5.67 6.97
CA GLN A 21 -18.07 -4.84 6.85
C GLN A 21 -17.87 -4.70 5.35
N ALA A 22 -18.15 -3.51 4.83
CA ALA A 22 -17.74 -3.14 3.49
C ALA A 22 -16.25 -3.47 3.38
N SER A 23 -15.90 -4.28 2.39
CA SER A 23 -14.54 -4.74 2.15
C SER A 23 -13.67 -3.56 1.72
N SER A 24 -12.50 -3.38 2.33
CA SER A 24 -11.47 -2.51 1.77
C SER A 24 -11.20 -2.85 0.31
N TYR A 25 -10.91 -1.83 -0.49
CA TYR A 25 -10.43 -2.01 -1.86
C TYR A 25 -8.91 -1.94 -1.87
N TYR A 26 -8.30 -2.73 -2.75
CA TYR A 26 -6.86 -2.83 -2.92
C TYR A 26 -6.53 -2.43 -4.36
N MET A 27 -5.58 -1.51 -4.52
CA MET A 27 -5.03 -1.12 -5.81
C MET A 27 -3.58 -1.54 -5.86
N THR A 28 -3.24 -2.32 -6.88
CA THR A 28 -1.85 -2.70 -7.13
C THR A 28 -1.27 -1.81 -8.21
N LEU A 29 -0.13 -1.20 -7.88
CA LEU A 29 0.65 -0.34 -8.77
C LEU A 29 1.94 -1.05 -9.16
N GLU A 30 2.32 -0.96 -10.42
CA GLU A 30 3.64 -1.34 -10.92
C GLU A 30 4.38 -0.09 -11.39
N GLY A 31 5.66 0.02 -11.06
CA GLY A 31 6.51 1.09 -11.55
C GLY A 31 7.98 0.70 -11.55
N THR A 32 8.80 1.49 -12.25
CA THR A 32 10.26 1.30 -12.27
C THR A 32 10.93 2.26 -11.29
N VAL A 33 11.89 1.81 -10.49
CA VAL A 33 12.67 2.65 -9.60
C VAL A 33 13.45 3.69 -10.41
N GLY A 34 13.06 4.95 -10.29
CA GLY A 34 13.66 6.08 -11.01
C GLY A 34 14.82 6.72 -10.27
N SER A 35 14.69 6.88 -8.95
CA SER A 35 15.74 7.45 -8.11
C SER A 35 15.61 6.98 -6.68
N ILE A 36 16.75 6.87 -5.98
CA ILE A 36 16.81 6.49 -4.58
C ILE A 36 17.61 7.56 -3.82
N PHE A 37 17.07 8.03 -2.71
CA PHE A 37 17.84 8.67 -1.65
C PHE A 37 17.87 7.71 -0.48
N ASP A 38 19.05 7.22 -0.09
CA ASP A 38 19.16 6.18 0.94
C ASP A 38 20.02 6.61 2.13
N GLY A 39 19.57 7.64 2.86
CA GLY A 39 20.21 8.05 4.11
C GLY A 39 19.96 7.07 5.27
N GLY A 40 18.99 6.17 5.14
CA GLY A 40 18.63 5.16 6.14
C GLY A 40 19.17 3.75 5.88
N ASN A 41 19.83 3.52 4.73
CA ASN A 41 20.23 2.20 4.20
C ASN A 41 19.07 1.20 3.96
N LEU A 42 17.82 1.65 4.02
CA LEU A 42 16.65 0.77 3.88
C LEU A 42 16.48 0.28 2.43
N ALA A 43 16.83 1.10 1.43
CA ALA A 43 16.75 0.69 0.04
C ALA A 43 17.86 -0.33 -0.29
N PHE A 44 19.06 -0.09 0.23
CA PHE A 44 20.17 -1.04 0.14
C PHE A 44 19.83 -2.37 0.81
N ASP A 45 19.27 -2.36 2.02
CA ASP A 45 18.88 -3.57 2.75
C ASP A 45 17.78 -4.35 2.03
N ALA A 46 16.88 -3.65 1.33
CA ALA A 46 15.87 -4.25 0.45
C ALA A 46 16.45 -4.77 -0.89
N GLY A 47 17.74 -4.54 -1.17
CA GLY A 47 18.39 -4.92 -2.43
C GLY A 47 17.92 -4.11 -3.64
N LEU A 48 17.35 -2.92 -3.42
CA LEU A 48 16.80 -2.09 -4.49
C LEU A 48 17.88 -1.36 -5.28
N SER A 49 17.71 -1.34 -6.59
CA SER A 49 18.52 -0.62 -7.56
C SER A 49 17.66 0.25 -8.48
N ILE A 50 18.27 1.32 -9.00
CA ILE A 50 17.63 2.12 -10.06
C ILE A 50 17.42 1.23 -11.29
N GLY A 51 16.21 1.26 -11.84
CA GLY A 51 15.80 0.41 -12.96
C GLY A 51 15.04 -0.86 -12.56
N ASP A 52 14.97 -1.19 -11.26
CA ASP A 52 14.17 -2.32 -10.80
C ASP A 52 12.67 -2.06 -11.01
N VAL A 53 11.92 -3.10 -11.37
CA VAL A 53 10.46 -3.05 -11.42
C VAL A 53 9.91 -3.52 -10.08
N VAL A 54 9.03 -2.71 -9.48
CA VAL A 54 8.50 -2.92 -8.14
C VAL A 54 6.99 -2.74 -8.13
N ASN A 55 6.33 -3.51 -7.26
CA ASN A 55 4.89 -3.46 -7.07
C ASN A 55 4.54 -2.94 -5.68
N TYR A 56 3.47 -2.15 -5.63
CA TYR A 56 2.93 -1.59 -4.41
C TYR A 56 1.45 -1.93 -4.31
N VAL A 57 1.00 -2.32 -3.13
CA VAL A 57 -0.43 -2.54 -2.87
C VAL A 57 -0.91 -1.46 -1.91
N ILE A 58 -1.93 -0.72 -2.32
CA ILE A 58 -2.56 0.30 -1.50
C ILE A 58 -3.96 -0.18 -1.12
N GLU A 59 -4.28 -0.14 0.16
CA GLU A 59 -5.63 -0.33 0.69
C GLU A 59 -6.37 1.00 0.76
N PHE A 60 -7.66 0.99 0.43
CA PHE A 60 -8.60 2.08 0.63
C PHE A 60 -9.85 1.58 1.35
N ASP A 61 -10.31 2.35 2.32
CA ASP A 61 -11.61 2.16 2.97
C ASP A 61 -12.44 3.42 2.75
N THR A 62 -13.43 3.33 1.87
CA THR A 62 -14.28 4.45 1.47
C THR A 62 -15.30 4.86 2.53
N GLU A 63 -15.56 3.98 3.51
CA GLU A 63 -16.51 4.23 4.60
C GLU A 63 -15.81 4.83 5.83
N ARG A 64 -14.48 4.75 5.89
CA ARG A 64 -13.68 5.31 6.97
C ARG A 64 -13.02 6.62 6.56
N THR A 65 -13.13 7.63 7.41
CA THR A 65 -12.44 8.90 7.22
C THR A 65 -10.94 8.74 7.49
N GLY A 66 -10.11 9.30 6.62
CA GLY A 66 -8.66 9.31 6.80
C GLY A 66 -8.21 10.21 7.95
N PHE A 67 -6.99 10.01 8.45
CA PHE A 67 -6.48 10.75 9.61
C PHE A 67 -4.98 11.01 9.55
N THR A 68 -4.53 11.94 10.40
CA THR A 68 -3.12 12.23 10.67
C THR A 68 -2.87 12.18 12.17
N THR A 69 -1.72 11.65 12.61
CA THR A 69 -1.26 11.75 13.99
C THR A 69 -0.23 12.88 14.10
N GLY A 70 -0.55 13.88 14.92
CA GLY A 70 0.36 14.98 15.23
C GLY A 70 1.56 14.52 16.07
N TRP A 71 2.58 15.38 16.17
CA TRP A 71 3.80 15.09 16.95
C TRP A 71 3.56 14.83 18.45
N ASN A 72 2.41 15.25 18.97
CA ASN A 72 1.96 14.99 20.34
C ASN A 72 1.18 13.67 20.48
N GLY A 73 1.15 12.82 19.45
CA GLY A 73 0.43 11.55 19.44
C GLY A 73 -1.08 11.68 19.22
N ASN A 74 -1.62 12.90 19.14
CA ASN A 74 -3.06 13.09 18.93
C ASN A 74 -3.46 12.86 17.48
N ILE A 75 -4.51 12.05 17.28
CA ILE A 75 -5.10 11.77 15.98
C ILE A 75 -6.06 12.90 15.61
N LYS A 76 -5.97 13.36 14.36
CA LYS A 76 -6.88 14.32 13.75
C LYS A 76 -7.44 13.75 12.46
N GLU A 77 -8.75 13.62 12.40
CA GLU A 77 -9.45 13.25 11.17
C GLU A 77 -9.26 14.33 10.10
N LYS A 78 -9.15 13.87 8.85
CA LYS A 78 -9.08 14.71 7.66
C LYS A 78 -10.44 14.66 6.97
N LYS A 79 -11.32 15.60 7.32
CA LYS A 79 -12.67 15.68 6.72
C LYS A 79 -12.60 15.74 5.18
N GLY A 80 -13.46 14.97 4.52
CA GLY A 80 -13.49 14.87 3.05
C GLY A 80 -12.38 13.98 2.46
N SER A 81 -11.63 13.26 3.29
CA SER A 81 -10.68 12.22 2.87
C SER A 81 -11.22 10.83 3.19
N ILE A 82 -10.72 9.83 2.47
CA ILE A 82 -10.95 8.42 2.79
C ILE A 82 -9.71 7.83 3.46
N TYR A 83 -9.90 6.81 4.28
CA TYR A 83 -8.79 6.08 4.88
C TYR A 83 -8.03 5.33 3.79
N SER A 84 -6.71 5.34 3.92
CA SER A 84 -5.85 4.48 3.13
C SER A 84 -4.67 4.01 3.95
N SER A 85 -4.20 2.81 3.63
CA SER A 85 -2.97 2.23 4.14
C SER A 85 -2.11 1.68 2.99
N LEU A 86 -0.78 1.70 3.14
CA LEU A 86 0.10 0.95 2.26
C LEU A 86 0.00 -0.52 2.70
N TYR A 87 -0.65 -1.35 1.91
CA TYR A 87 -0.83 -2.75 2.28
C TYR A 87 0.47 -3.55 2.12
N SER A 88 1.25 -3.23 1.09
CA SER A 88 2.56 -3.84 0.83
C SER A 88 3.45 -2.85 0.08
N GLY A 89 4.64 -2.58 0.63
CA GLY A 89 5.69 -1.78 0.01
C GLY A 89 7.01 -2.54 -0.06
N ILE A 90 8.11 -1.79 -0.22
CA ILE A 90 9.45 -2.38 -0.34
C ILE A 90 10.35 -1.99 0.84
N LEU A 91 10.12 -0.83 1.47
CA LEU A 91 10.97 -0.35 2.56
C LEU A 91 10.50 -0.88 3.92
N ASP A 92 11.38 -1.60 4.61
CA ASP A 92 11.17 -2.01 6.01
C ASP A 92 11.59 -0.90 6.98
N GLY A 93 10.76 0.13 7.09
CA GLY A 93 10.99 1.20 8.05
C GLY A 93 10.62 0.84 9.48
N THR A 94 11.12 1.62 10.42
CA THR A 94 10.77 1.49 11.86
C THR A 94 10.05 2.72 12.42
N HIS A 95 10.02 3.83 11.69
CA HIS A 95 9.30 5.04 12.07
C HIS A 95 8.62 5.68 10.86
N VAL A 96 7.38 6.14 11.04
CA VAL A 96 6.70 7.02 10.09
C VAL A 96 5.89 8.06 10.84
N ARG A 97 5.56 9.14 10.13
CA ARG A 97 4.41 9.97 10.51
C ARG A 97 3.15 9.20 10.16
N ASN A 98 2.25 9.01 11.12
CA ASN A 98 1.01 8.29 10.87
C ASN A 98 0.04 9.16 10.08
N ASN A 99 0.14 9.14 8.76
CA ASN A 99 -0.80 9.76 7.84
C ASN A 99 -1.46 8.64 7.05
N ASN A 100 -2.76 8.47 7.24
CA ASN A 100 -3.56 7.43 6.61
C ASN A 100 -4.79 8.08 5.98
N PHE A 101 -4.56 8.86 4.93
CA PHE A 101 -5.64 9.56 4.25
C PHE A 101 -5.36 9.75 2.75
N LEU A 102 -6.36 9.46 1.94
CA LEU A 102 -6.42 9.88 0.55
C LEU A 102 -7.43 11.02 0.44
N THR A 103 -7.01 12.14 -0.14
CA THR A 103 -7.95 13.21 -0.49
C THR A 103 -8.41 13.03 -1.95
N PRO A 104 -9.66 12.60 -2.21
CA PRO A 104 -10.10 12.27 -3.56
C PRO A 104 -10.20 13.49 -4.50
N TYR A 105 -10.25 14.72 -3.94
CA TYR A 105 -10.42 15.97 -4.69
C TYR A 105 -9.13 16.81 -4.86
N TYR A 106 -8.01 16.41 -4.24
CA TYR A 106 -6.76 17.17 -4.27
C TYR A 106 -5.57 16.25 -4.59
N ASN A 107 -4.56 16.82 -5.26
CA ASN A 107 -3.31 16.18 -5.66
C ASN A 107 -2.48 15.75 -4.43
N GLY A 108 -2.85 14.66 -3.77
CA GLY A 108 -2.12 14.18 -2.60
C GLY A 108 -2.73 12.93 -2.00
N PHE A 109 -2.02 11.83 -2.18
CA PHE A 109 -2.19 10.60 -1.45
C PHE A 109 -1.14 10.50 -0.35
N TYR A 110 -1.56 10.26 0.88
CA TYR A 110 -0.66 10.02 2.00
C TYR A 110 -1.13 8.78 2.75
N SER A 111 -0.35 7.72 2.68
CA SER A 111 -0.76 6.45 3.26
C SER A 111 0.43 5.80 3.94
N GLN A 112 0.23 5.33 5.17
CA GLN A 112 1.22 4.58 5.93
C GLN A 112 0.85 3.10 5.87
N ALA A 113 1.86 2.24 5.83
CA ALA A 113 1.61 0.82 5.86
C ALA A 113 1.09 0.35 7.21
N SER A 114 0.10 -0.56 7.18
CA SER A 114 -0.43 -1.15 8.41
C SER A 114 0.52 -2.16 9.04
N SER A 115 1.44 -2.73 8.24
CA SER A 115 2.40 -3.78 8.61
C SER A 115 3.87 -3.33 8.57
N GLU A 116 4.21 -2.33 7.75
CA GLU A 116 5.57 -1.84 7.51
C GLU A 116 5.60 -0.37 7.91
N ASN A 117 6.58 0.11 8.69
CA ASN A 117 6.62 1.55 9.00
C ASN A 117 7.24 2.32 7.82
N SER A 118 6.55 2.30 6.68
CA SER A 118 6.81 3.14 5.52
C SER A 118 5.53 3.91 5.15
N GLY A 119 5.71 5.00 4.41
CA GLY A 119 4.63 5.83 3.89
C GLY A 119 4.83 6.10 2.42
N VAL A 120 3.74 6.45 1.73
CA VAL A 120 3.75 6.72 0.31
C VAL A 120 3.11 8.06 0.01
N GLU A 121 3.73 8.78 -0.94
CA GLU A 121 3.18 9.96 -1.57
C GLU A 121 2.87 9.61 -3.02
N MET A 122 1.62 9.81 -3.42
CA MET A 122 1.21 9.64 -4.81
C MET A 122 0.48 10.88 -5.27
N ASN A 123 0.86 11.39 -6.44
CA ASN A 123 0.10 12.43 -7.12
C ASN A 123 -0.38 11.88 -8.45
N ASN A 124 -1.69 11.89 -8.63
CA ASN A 124 -2.34 11.58 -9.90
C ASN A 124 -3.01 12.87 -10.38
N TRP A 125 -2.57 13.44 -11.51
CA TRP A 125 -2.96 14.78 -11.98
C TRP A 125 -4.01 14.74 -13.11
N THR A 126 -4.42 13.55 -13.56
CA THR A 126 -5.23 13.40 -14.79
C THR A 126 -6.67 12.92 -14.55
N SER A 127 -7.00 12.33 -13.40
CA SER A 127 -8.36 11.90 -13.06
C SER A 127 -8.62 11.80 -11.56
N ASP A 128 -9.88 11.91 -11.15
CA ASP A 128 -10.33 11.53 -9.81
C ASP A 128 -9.92 10.07 -9.53
N LEU A 129 -9.59 9.74 -8.28
CA LEU A 129 -9.21 8.37 -7.92
C LEU A 129 -10.34 7.37 -8.17
N ALA A 130 -11.60 7.83 -8.11
CA ALA A 130 -12.78 7.06 -8.49
C ALA A 130 -12.84 6.70 -9.99
N GLY A 131 -12.05 7.39 -10.83
CA GLY A 131 -11.92 7.13 -12.26
C GLY A 131 -10.71 6.26 -12.63
N LEU A 132 -9.89 5.83 -11.66
CA LEU A 132 -8.80 4.91 -11.92
C LEU A 132 -9.35 3.55 -12.33
N SER A 133 -8.75 2.99 -13.38
CA SER A 133 -9.01 1.64 -13.88
C SER A 133 -7.68 0.93 -14.13
N VAL A 134 -7.71 -0.40 -14.24
CA VAL A 134 -6.53 -1.17 -14.65
C VAL A 134 -6.01 -0.64 -15.99
N GLY A 135 -4.70 -0.38 -16.06
CA GLY A 135 -4.01 0.26 -17.18
C GLY A 135 -3.88 1.79 -17.05
N SER A 136 -4.50 2.41 -16.05
CA SER A 136 -4.34 3.85 -15.80
C SER A 136 -2.90 4.17 -15.36
N THR A 137 -2.37 5.28 -15.85
CA THR A 137 -1.04 5.77 -15.45
C THR A 137 -1.14 6.76 -14.30
N ILE A 138 -0.14 6.75 -13.43
CA ILE A 138 0.00 7.71 -12.32
C ILE A 138 1.23 8.56 -12.55
N ASN A 139 1.10 9.87 -12.37
CA ASN A 139 2.16 10.84 -12.69
C ASN A 139 3.39 10.70 -11.78
N SER A 140 3.18 10.51 -10.48
CA SER A 140 4.27 10.37 -9.52
C SER A 140 3.86 9.50 -8.35
N PHE A 141 4.78 8.64 -7.92
CA PHE A 141 4.66 7.82 -6.74
C PHE A 141 6.02 7.75 -6.06
N SER A 142 6.03 7.86 -4.74
CA SER A 142 7.22 7.65 -3.94
C SER A 142 6.90 6.98 -2.63
N GLU A 143 7.72 6.01 -2.25
CA GLU A 143 7.74 5.44 -0.90
C GLU A 143 8.84 6.11 -0.09
N TYR A 144 8.58 6.33 1.20
CA TYR A 144 9.55 6.85 2.14
C TYR A 144 9.44 6.17 3.49
N ALA A 145 10.57 6.04 4.17
CA ALA A 145 10.65 5.40 5.47
C ALA A 145 11.81 5.97 6.29
N TYR A 146 11.79 5.70 7.60
CA TYR A 146 12.90 6.03 8.50
C TYR A 146 13.37 4.78 9.22
N ASN A 147 14.68 4.60 9.32
CA ASN A 147 15.27 3.55 10.15
C ASN A 147 15.26 3.93 11.65
N LYS A 148 15.77 3.05 12.52
CA LYS A 148 15.79 3.27 13.98
C LYS A 148 16.61 4.49 14.42
N ALA A 149 17.56 4.91 13.59
CA ALA A 149 18.42 6.07 13.81
C ALA A 149 17.87 7.35 13.17
N TRP A 150 16.61 7.35 12.71
CA TRP A 150 16.00 8.45 11.94
C TRP A 150 16.67 8.75 10.59
N GLY A 151 17.45 7.80 10.06
CA GLY A 151 17.97 7.86 8.70
C GLY A 151 16.82 7.75 7.70
N TYR A 152 16.69 8.75 6.84
CA TYR A 152 15.62 8.88 5.86
C TYR A 152 15.96 8.13 4.57
N THR A 153 15.04 7.30 4.10
CA THR A 153 15.11 6.68 2.77
C THR A 153 13.87 7.05 1.97
N ARG A 154 14.06 7.38 0.69
CA ARG A 154 13.00 7.67 -0.29
C ARG A 154 13.29 6.96 -1.60
N VAL A 155 12.28 6.29 -2.13
CA VAL A 155 12.30 5.66 -3.45
C VAL A 155 11.25 6.35 -4.31
N ASN A 156 11.63 6.89 -5.46
CA ASN A 156 10.70 7.47 -6.43
C ASN A 156 10.56 6.54 -7.64
N LEU A 157 9.33 6.37 -8.12
CA LEU A 157 9.04 5.53 -9.27
C LEU A 157 8.79 6.35 -10.54
N ASN A 158 9.11 5.75 -11.68
CA ASN A 158 8.80 6.20 -13.02
C ASN A 158 7.84 5.21 -13.69
N GLY A 159 7.04 5.70 -14.64
CA GLY A 159 6.18 4.84 -15.47
C GLY A 159 5.16 4.03 -14.67
N ILE A 160 4.50 4.67 -13.70
CA ILE A 160 3.61 3.98 -12.76
C ILE A 160 2.29 3.64 -13.45
N THR A 161 1.87 2.39 -13.33
CA THR A 161 0.61 1.89 -13.89
C THR A 161 -0.20 1.14 -12.84
N VAL A 162 -1.52 1.27 -12.90
CA VAL A 162 -2.45 0.44 -12.12
C VAL A 162 -2.56 -0.91 -12.80
N ILE A 163 -2.14 -1.98 -12.14
CA ILE A 163 -2.17 -3.33 -12.72
C ILE A 163 -3.34 -4.17 -12.17
N ASP A 164 -3.89 -3.81 -11.02
CA ASP A 164 -5.04 -4.49 -10.42
C ASP A 164 -5.85 -3.56 -9.51
N ILE A 165 -7.16 -3.79 -9.44
CA ILE A 165 -8.09 -3.19 -8.48
C ILE A 165 -9.04 -4.29 -8.00
N SER A 166 -9.00 -4.61 -6.71
CA SER A 166 -9.72 -5.74 -6.12
C SER A 166 -10.38 -5.36 -4.80
N ASN A 167 -11.49 -6.00 -4.46
CA ASN A 167 -12.11 -5.93 -3.13
C ASN A 167 -11.68 -7.08 -2.21
N VAL A 168 -10.71 -7.88 -2.66
CA VAL A 168 -10.08 -8.97 -1.91
C VAL A 168 -8.63 -8.60 -1.69
N ALA A 169 -8.17 -8.71 -0.44
CA ALA A 169 -6.77 -8.47 -0.11
C ALA A 169 -5.89 -9.38 -0.97
N PRO A 170 -4.96 -8.84 -1.77
CA PRO A 170 -4.03 -9.66 -2.51
C PRO A 170 -3.20 -10.46 -1.51
N THR A 171 -2.94 -11.74 -1.81
CA THR A 171 -2.07 -12.55 -0.97
C THR A 171 -0.74 -11.83 -0.84
N PRO A 172 -0.27 -11.52 0.39
CA PRO A 172 1.02 -10.86 0.58
C PRO A 172 2.08 -11.68 -0.14
N ILE A 173 2.69 -11.11 -1.17
CA ILE A 173 3.86 -11.68 -1.80
C ILE A 173 5.02 -11.20 -0.91
N PRO A 174 5.69 -12.08 -0.15
CA PRO A 174 6.80 -11.66 0.69
C PRO A 174 7.84 -10.95 -0.18
N ALA A 175 8.49 -9.90 0.33
CA ALA A 175 9.54 -9.17 -0.39
C ALA A 175 10.60 -10.08 -1.04
N ALA A 176 10.87 -11.25 -0.43
CA ALA A 176 11.76 -12.29 -0.98
C ALA A 176 11.23 -13.00 -2.25
N ALA A 177 9.92 -13.10 -2.45
CA ALA A 177 9.32 -13.70 -3.64
C ALA A 177 9.34 -12.75 -4.85
N PHE A 178 9.41 -11.42 -4.63
CA PHE A 178 9.66 -10.45 -5.69
C PHE A 178 11.07 -10.59 -6.30
N ILE A 179 12.07 -10.91 -5.48
CA ILE A 179 13.42 -11.22 -5.98
C ILE A 179 13.44 -12.52 -6.79
N MET A 180 12.60 -13.51 -6.46
CA MET A 180 12.52 -14.75 -7.26
C MET A 180 11.81 -14.57 -8.60
N LEU A 181 10.79 -13.70 -8.69
CA LEU A 181 10.11 -13.40 -9.96
C LEU A 181 10.91 -12.41 -10.83
N GLY A 182 11.56 -11.40 -10.23
CA GLY A 182 12.48 -10.49 -10.94
C GLY A 182 13.84 -11.13 -11.26
N GLY A 183 14.32 -12.07 -10.43
CA GLY A 183 15.60 -12.76 -10.60
C GLY A 183 15.62 -13.77 -11.77
N LEU A 184 14.47 -14.31 -12.17
CA LEU A 184 14.38 -15.14 -13.38
C LEU A 184 14.61 -14.30 -14.66
N GLY A 185 14.36 -13.00 -14.64
CA GLY A 185 14.70 -12.08 -15.72
C GLY A 185 16.22 -11.89 -15.90
N ILE A 186 16.97 -11.87 -14.80
CA ILE A 186 18.44 -11.70 -14.82
C ILE A 186 19.13 -13.00 -15.30
N VAL A 187 18.63 -14.17 -14.90
CA VAL A 187 19.19 -15.46 -15.37
C VAL A 187 19.01 -15.63 -16.89
N GLY A 188 17.91 -15.12 -17.46
CA GLY A 188 17.69 -15.10 -18.91
C GLY A 188 18.67 -14.20 -19.67
N VAL A 189 19.02 -13.03 -19.12
CA VAL A 189 19.96 -12.08 -19.75
C VAL A 189 21.41 -12.58 -19.67
N ILE A 190 21.80 -13.23 -18.57
CA ILE A 190 23.15 -13.81 -18.43
C ILE A 190 23.33 -14.99 -19.41
N LYS A 191 22.33 -15.85 -19.60
CA LYS A 191 22.44 -16.99 -20.53
C LYS A 191 22.58 -16.58 -22.00
N ARG A 192 22.09 -15.39 -22.38
CA ARG A 192 22.17 -14.87 -23.77
C ARG A 192 23.48 -14.15 -24.09
N ARG A 193 24.32 -13.85 -23.09
CA ARG A 193 25.67 -13.28 -23.29
C ARG A 193 26.80 -14.32 -23.27
N PHE A 194 26.50 -15.57 -22.91
CA PHE A 194 27.47 -16.67 -22.83
C PHE A 194 27.08 -17.90 -23.67
N ALA A 195 26.20 -17.72 -24.66
CA ALA A 195 25.86 -18.72 -25.68
C ALA A 195 26.17 -18.16 -27.07
#